data_AF-A0A3D3WT79-F1
#
_entry.id   AF-A0A3D3WT79-F1
#
_cell.length_a   1.000
_cell.length_b   1.000
_cell.length_c   1.000
_cell.angle_alpha   90.00
_cell.angle_beta   90.00
_cell.angle_gamma   90.00
#
_symmetry.space_group_name_H-M   'P 1'
#
loop_
_entity.id
_entity.type
_entity.pdbx_description
1 polymer ?
#
loop_
_entity_poly.entity_id
_entity_poly.type
_entity_poly.pdbx_seq_one_letter_code
_entity_poly.pdbx_strand_id
1 'polypeptide(L)'
;MVRYVRFQIPQQDPPTVHGSVAQVTWEISGNLETDSGIQTAKAQEVTVLTAPDIKPGRSLAALTEEATFQRCTLALVLVNDVIGAGGYLEGELRARMESTDQAREIRMELHSSESAGDRKAEAVREMVSLESGVQLTSAEPYVWAFSLPVPERTLPSVKGRHTTVSWVLRAVVDTNEAPEPYQVEREVQVFTST
;
A
#
# COMPACT_ATOMS: atom_id res chain seq x y z
N MET A 1 -2.49 -16.44 -43.80
CA MET A 1 -1.66 -15.29 -43.37
C MET A 1 -2.41 -14.56 -42.28
N VAL A 2 -1.93 -14.63 -41.03
CA VAL A 2 -2.56 -13.88 -39.92
C VAL A 2 -1.93 -12.49 -39.88
N ARG A 3 -2.75 -11.44 -40.01
CA ARG A 3 -2.31 -10.05 -39.80
C ARG A 3 -2.62 -9.69 -38.36
N TYR A 4 -1.65 -9.16 -37.64
CA TYR A 4 -1.84 -8.64 -36.28
C TYR A 4 -1.49 -7.16 -36.24
N VAL A 5 -2.19 -6.43 -35.37
CA VAL A 5 -1.84 -5.06 -34.98
C VAL A 5 -1.23 -5.15 -33.60
N ARG A 6 -0.19 -4.33 -33.34
CA ARG A 6 0.48 -4.28 -32.05
C ARG A 6 0.30 -2.88 -31.46
N PHE A 7 -0.24 -2.84 -30.25
CA PHE A 7 -0.28 -1.65 -29.42
C PHE A 7 0.75 -1.82 -28.30
N GLN A 8 1.45 -0.75 -27.97
CA GLN A 8 2.28 -0.69 -26.79
C GLN A 8 1.56 0.19 -25.78
N ILE A 9 1.25 -0.37 -24.61
CA ILE A 9 0.69 0.40 -23.50
C ILE A 9 1.81 1.31 -22.97
N PRO A 10 1.60 2.63 -22.89
CA PRO A 10 2.61 3.53 -22.34
C PRO A 10 2.91 3.17 -20.88
N GLN A 11 4.19 3.08 -20.52
CA GLN A 11 4.60 2.75 -19.15
C GLN A 11 4.11 3.74 -18.09
N GLN A 12 3.74 4.95 -18.50
CA GLN A 12 3.32 6.03 -17.59
C GLN A 12 1.80 6.09 -17.40
N ASP A 13 1.06 5.30 -18.16
CA ASP A 13 -0.38 5.25 -18.02
C ASP A 13 -0.77 4.32 -16.85
N PRO A 14 -1.88 4.62 -16.16
CA PRO A 14 -2.26 3.89 -14.96
C PRO A 14 -2.64 2.43 -15.27
N PRO A 15 -2.39 1.48 -14.35
CA PRO A 15 -2.91 0.12 -14.47
C PRO A 15 -4.44 0.11 -14.41
N THR A 16 -5.04 -1.04 -14.71
CA THR A 16 -6.47 -1.28 -14.47
C THR A 16 -6.75 -1.23 -12.96
N VAL A 17 -7.80 -0.50 -12.58
CA VAL A 17 -8.24 -0.35 -11.18
C VAL A 17 -9.75 -0.50 -11.14
N HIS A 18 -10.23 -1.44 -10.33
CA HIS A 18 -11.66 -1.59 -10.03
C HIS A 18 -11.89 -1.46 -8.53
N GLY A 19 -11.75 -0.23 -8.03
CA GLY A 19 -11.95 0.12 -6.63
C GLY A 19 -13.37 0.54 -6.31
N SER A 20 -13.61 0.87 -5.04
CA SER A 20 -14.88 1.42 -4.60
C SER A 20 -15.10 2.86 -5.10
N VAL A 21 -14.00 3.60 -5.27
CA VAL A 21 -13.99 5.00 -5.71
C VAL A 21 -13.13 5.17 -6.95
N ALA A 22 -11.92 4.60 -6.92
CA ALA A 22 -10.97 4.66 -8.02
C ALA A 22 -11.36 3.66 -9.13
N GLN A 23 -11.51 4.14 -10.36
CA GLN A 23 -11.89 3.31 -11.51
C GLN A 23 -11.04 3.69 -12.73
N VAL A 24 -10.29 2.73 -13.25
CA VAL A 24 -9.50 2.85 -14.47
C VAL A 24 -9.72 1.58 -15.29
N THR A 25 -10.41 1.72 -16.42
CA THR A 25 -10.69 0.63 -17.37
C THR A 25 -9.94 0.87 -18.66
N TRP A 26 -9.38 -0.20 -19.21
CA TRP A 26 -8.73 -0.18 -20.52
C TRP A 26 -9.57 -0.99 -21.49
N GLU A 27 -9.81 -0.42 -22.68
CA GLU A 27 -10.61 -1.06 -23.72
C GLU A 27 -9.88 -1.05 -25.06
N ILE A 28 -9.94 -2.17 -25.77
CA ILE A 28 -9.55 -2.25 -27.18
C ILE A 28 -10.82 -2.31 -28.01
N SER A 29 -11.02 -1.31 -28.87
CA SER A 29 -12.13 -1.26 -29.82
C SER A 29 -11.66 -1.32 -31.27
N GLY A 30 -12.36 -2.11 -32.07
CA GLY A 30 -12.23 -2.15 -33.52
C GLY A 30 -13.35 -1.33 -34.14
N ASN A 31 -13.01 -0.25 -34.82
CA ASN A 31 -13.98 0.61 -35.50
C ASN A 31 -13.86 0.43 -37.03
N LEU A 32 -14.99 0.25 -37.70
CA LEU A 32 -15.09 0.22 -39.15
C LEU A 32 -15.71 1.54 -39.61
N GLU A 33 -14.95 2.32 -40.37
CA GLU A 33 -15.45 3.53 -40.99
C GLU A 33 -16.00 3.21 -42.39
N THR A 34 -17.20 3.70 -42.67
CA THR A 34 -17.90 3.54 -43.95
C THR A 34 -18.44 4.89 -44.41
N ASP A 35 -18.94 4.97 -45.65
CA ASP A 35 -19.59 6.18 -46.17
C ASP A 35 -20.81 6.63 -45.33
N SER A 36 -21.35 5.72 -44.50
CA SER A 36 -22.46 5.99 -43.57
C SER A 36 -22.02 6.42 -42.17
N GLY A 37 -20.71 6.50 -41.91
CA GLY A 37 -20.12 6.86 -40.62
C GLY A 37 -19.25 5.76 -39.99
N ILE A 38 -18.77 6.03 -38.78
CA ILE A 38 -17.97 5.10 -37.96
C ILE A 38 -18.89 4.17 -37.20
N GLN A 39 -18.67 2.86 -37.32
CA GLN A 39 -19.33 1.83 -36.53
C GLN A 39 -18.32 1.07 -35.67
N THR A 40 -18.55 1.00 -34.36
CA THR A 40 -17.76 0.13 -33.48
C THR A 40 -18.16 -1.32 -33.73
N ALA A 41 -17.26 -2.09 -34.34
CA ALA A 41 -17.50 -3.49 -34.68
C ALA A 41 -17.42 -4.38 -33.44
N LYS A 42 -16.48 -4.11 -32.53
CA LYS A 42 -16.32 -4.83 -31.26
C LYS A 42 -15.48 -4.01 -30.29
N ALA A 43 -15.82 -4.08 -29.01
CA ALA A 43 -15.01 -3.55 -27.93
C ALA A 43 -14.75 -4.64 -26.89
N GLN A 44 -13.57 -4.63 -26.27
CA GLN A 44 -13.15 -5.63 -25.29
C GLN A 44 -12.28 -4.97 -24.23
N GLU A 45 -12.67 -5.11 -22.97
CA GLU A 45 -11.86 -4.71 -21.84
C GLU A 45 -10.59 -5.57 -21.72
N VAL A 46 -9.48 -4.93 -21.39
CA VAL A 46 -8.18 -5.55 -21.14
C VAL A 46 -7.66 -5.16 -19.76
N THR A 47 -6.95 -6.08 -19.12
CA THR A 47 -6.32 -5.81 -17.82
C THR A 47 -4.88 -5.37 -18.02
N VAL A 48 -4.56 -4.18 -17.53
CA VAL A 48 -3.21 -3.63 -17.49
C VAL A 48 -2.69 -3.77 -16.06
N LEU A 49 -1.60 -4.52 -15.89
CA LEU A 49 -0.97 -4.74 -14.59
C LEU A 49 0.10 -3.68 -14.34
N THR A 50 0.35 -3.38 -13.05
CA THR A 50 1.47 -2.53 -12.67
C THR A 50 2.69 -3.36 -12.30
N ALA A 51 3.86 -2.87 -12.66
CA ALA A 51 5.16 -3.46 -12.34
C ALA A 51 5.73 -2.86 -11.04
N PRO A 52 6.64 -3.56 -10.34
CA PRO A 52 7.31 -3.01 -9.18
C PRO A 52 8.20 -1.81 -9.57
N ASP A 53 8.13 -0.70 -8.83
CA ASP A 53 9.02 0.46 -9.01
C ASP A 53 10.18 0.37 -8.01
N ILE A 54 11.15 -0.49 -8.33
CA ILE A 54 12.32 -0.73 -7.47
C ILE A 54 13.41 0.28 -7.81
N LYS A 55 13.57 1.29 -6.96
CA LYS A 55 14.76 2.16 -6.99
C LYS A 55 16.00 1.38 -6.52
N PRO A 56 17.05 1.24 -7.35
CA PRO A 56 18.27 0.55 -6.94
C PRO A 56 19.03 1.34 -5.87
N GLY A 57 19.77 0.62 -5.01
CA GLY A 57 20.67 1.25 -4.02
C GLY A 57 19.99 1.87 -2.80
N ARG A 58 18.79 1.43 -2.43
CA ARG A 58 18.15 1.89 -1.17
C ARG A 58 18.97 1.44 0.03
N SER A 59 19.27 2.40 0.91
CA SER A 59 19.90 2.14 2.20
C SER A 59 18.85 1.71 3.23
N LEU A 60 19.29 1.11 4.33
CA LEU A 60 18.41 0.82 5.47
C LEU A 60 17.70 2.07 5.97
N ALA A 61 18.40 3.21 6.03
CA ALA A 61 17.81 4.49 6.41
C ALA A 61 16.66 4.92 5.49
N ALA A 62 16.71 4.57 4.21
CA ALA A 62 15.61 4.82 3.29
C ALA A 62 14.38 3.94 3.58
N LEU A 63 14.53 2.83 4.29
CA LEU A 63 13.49 1.86 4.67
C LEU A 63 13.09 1.96 6.15
N THR A 64 13.65 2.93 6.88
CA THR A 64 13.29 3.23 8.26
C THR A 64 12.43 4.48 8.30
N GLU A 65 11.33 4.41 9.04
CA GLU A 65 10.54 5.57 9.45
C GLU A 65 10.57 5.67 10.97
N GLU A 66 10.70 6.88 11.52
CA GLU A 66 10.77 7.11 12.97
C GLU A 66 9.77 8.18 13.39
N ALA A 67 9.10 7.96 14.52
CA ALA A 67 8.20 8.92 15.14
C ALA A 67 8.56 9.08 16.63
N THR A 68 8.82 10.31 17.05
CA THR A 68 9.13 10.65 18.44
C THR A 68 7.90 11.23 19.13
N PHE A 69 7.55 10.66 20.27
CA PHE A 69 6.48 11.09 21.16
C PHE A 69 7.07 11.55 22.50
N GLN A 70 6.24 12.13 23.36
CA GLN A 70 6.70 12.58 24.68
C GLN A 70 7.20 11.44 25.58
N ARG A 71 6.66 10.22 25.42
CA ARG A 71 6.96 9.08 26.30
C ARG A 71 7.65 7.92 25.60
N CYS A 72 7.80 7.97 24.28
CA CYS A 72 8.49 6.93 23.52
C CYS A 72 8.98 7.44 22.16
N THR A 73 9.90 6.70 21.56
CA THR A 73 10.24 6.79 20.14
C THR A 73 9.94 5.45 19.49
N LEU A 74 9.23 5.47 18.37
CA LEU A 74 8.93 4.31 17.54
C LEU A 74 9.74 4.37 16.26
N ALA A 75 10.30 3.25 15.82
CA ALA A 75 10.91 3.12 14.51
C ALA A 75 10.37 1.88 13.79
N LEU A 76 9.87 2.07 12.58
CA LEU A 76 9.44 1.03 11.67
C LEU A 76 10.55 0.78 10.65
N VAL A 77 11.09 -0.44 10.61
CA VAL A 77 12.19 -0.82 9.72
C VAL A 77 11.70 -1.91 8.78
N LEU A 78 11.66 -1.63 7.47
CA LEU A 78 11.19 -2.59 6.46
C LEU A 78 12.33 -3.31 5.76
N VAL A 79 12.07 -4.56 5.36
CA VAL A 79 12.91 -5.30 4.41
C VAL A 79 12.71 -4.74 2.99
N ASN A 80 11.47 -4.41 2.64
CA ASN A 80 11.09 -3.77 1.38
C ASN A 80 9.78 -3.00 1.56
N ASP A 81 9.60 -1.93 0.78
CA ASP A 81 8.39 -1.10 0.74
C ASP A 81 7.67 -1.21 -0.61
N VAL A 82 8.14 -2.08 -1.52
CA VAL A 82 7.50 -2.43 -2.78
C VAL A 82 7.12 -3.91 -2.75
N ILE A 83 5.83 -4.21 -2.82
CA ILE A 83 5.30 -5.56 -2.61
C ILE A 83 4.21 -5.92 -3.60
N GLY A 84 4.19 -7.18 -4.03
CA GLY A 84 3.15 -7.72 -4.90
C GLY A 84 1.88 -8.05 -4.13
N ALA A 85 0.73 -7.95 -4.78
CA ALA A 85 -0.51 -8.53 -4.30
C ALA A 85 -0.31 -10.02 -3.93
N GLY A 86 -0.81 -10.45 -2.76
CA GLY A 86 -0.58 -11.80 -2.24
C GLY A 86 0.79 -12.02 -1.56
N GLY A 87 1.67 -11.01 -1.56
CA GLY A 87 2.96 -11.05 -0.88
C GLY A 87 2.88 -10.73 0.61
N TYR A 88 4.04 -10.49 1.23
CA TYR A 88 4.18 -10.12 2.64
C TYR A 88 5.01 -8.85 2.79
N LEU A 89 4.53 -7.94 3.63
CA LEU A 89 5.32 -6.83 4.16
C LEU A 89 6.02 -7.29 5.44
N GLU A 90 7.34 -7.22 5.44
CA GLU A 90 8.18 -7.78 6.51
C GLU A 90 9.15 -6.74 7.06
N GLY A 91 9.41 -6.84 8.35
CA GLY A 91 10.28 -5.89 9.03
C GLY A 91 10.25 -6.01 10.55
N GLU A 92 10.68 -4.94 11.19
CA GLU A 92 10.70 -4.78 12.63
C GLU A 92 10.01 -3.49 13.05
N LEU A 93 9.18 -3.59 14.09
CA LEU A 93 8.79 -2.44 14.90
C LEU A 93 9.75 -2.37 16.09
N ARG A 94 10.36 -1.21 16.29
CA ARG A 94 11.23 -0.93 17.43
C ARG A 94 10.61 0.16 18.28
N ALA A 95 10.68 0.00 19.60
CA ALA A 95 10.23 1.03 20.53
C ALA A 95 11.30 1.30 21.58
N ARG A 96 11.52 2.58 21.90
CA ARG A 96 12.29 3.02 23.04
C ARG A 96 11.38 3.85 23.93
N MET A 97 11.19 3.43 25.17
CA MET A 97 10.35 4.14 26.12
C MET A 97 11.17 5.12 26.96
N GLU A 98 10.58 6.29 27.24
CA GLU A 98 11.14 7.28 28.18
C GLU A 98 10.63 7.04 29.61
N SER A 99 9.56 6.26 29.78
CA SER A 99 8.96 5.94 31.07
C SER A 99 8.17 4.62 30.99
N THR A 100 7.88 4.02 32.15
CA THR A 100 7.09 2.80 32.21
C THR A 100 5.63 3.06 31.79
N ASP A 101 5.08 2.15 30.99
CA ASP A 101 3.70 2.16 30.52
C ASP A 101 3.20 0.73 30.33
N GLN A 102 1.89 0.56 30.28
CA GLN A 102 1.24 -0.72 30.00
C GLN A 102 0.64 -0.67 28.60
N ALA A 103 1.22 -1.42 27.67
CA ALA A 103 0.64 -1.60 26.35
C ALA A 103 -0.57 -2.55 26.43
N ARG A 104 -1.70 -2.11 25.88
CA ARG A 104 -2.89 -2.94 25.68
C ARG A 104 -2.68 -3.86 24.50
N GLU A 105 -2.25 -3.28 23.39
CA GLU A 105 -2.06 -3.97 22.13
C GLU A 105 -0.97 -3.27 21.30
N ILE A 106 -0.15 -4.09 20.65
CA ILE A 106 0.85 -3.68 19.67
C ILE A 106 0.53 -4.41 18.39
N ARG A 107 0.34 -3.69 17.29
CA ARG A 107 -0.11 -4.27 16.02
C ARG A 107 0.40 -3.53 14.80
N MET A 108 0.39 -4.22 13.67
CA MET A 108 0.61 -3.64 12.34
C MET A 108 -0.72 -3.63 11.58
N GLU A 109 -0.98 -2.55 10.85
CA GLU A 109 -2.17 -2.36 10.02
C GLU A 109 -1.75 -1.94 8.60
N LEU A 110 -2.34 -2.56 7.59
CA LEU A 110 -2.22 -2.11 6.20
C LEU A 110 -3.45 -1.31 5.81
N HIS A 111 -3.27 -0.02 5.55
CA HIS A 111 -4.30 0.92 5.15
C HIS A 111 -4.27 1.14 3.64
N SER A 112 -5.45 1.23 3.04
CA SER A 112 -5.62 1.69 1.66
C SER A 112 -6.40 3.00 1.65
N SER A 113 -6.02 3.92 0.76
CA SER A 113 -6.82 5.10 0.42
C SER A 113 -7.09 5.13 -1.08
N GLU A 114 -8.34 5.34 -1.45
CA GLU A 114 -8.78 5.57 -2.83
C GLU A 114 -9.31 7.00 -2.95
N SER A 115 -8.98 7.69 -4.03
CA SER A 115 -9.60 8.98 -4.37
C SER A 115 -9.90 9.12 -5.85
N ALA A 116 -11.00 9.81 -6.16
CA ALA A 116 -11.38 10.17 -7.53
C ALA A 116 -12.22 11.46 -7.53
N GLY A 117 -11.64 12.58 -7.95
CA GLY A 117 -12.23 13.91 -7.74
C GLY A 117 -12.41 14.19 -6.24
N ASP A 118 -13.62 14.58 -5.84
CA ASP A 118 -13.94 14.89 -4.44
C ASP A 118 -14.32 13.63 -3.61
N ARG A 119 -14.38 12.45 -4.24
CA ARG A 119 -14.71 11.21 -3.55
C ARG A 119 -13.44 10.60 -2.96
N LYS A 120 -13.55 10.10 -1.73
CA LYS A 120 -12.48 9.40 -1.02
C LYS A 120 -13.04 8.18 -0.28
N ALA A 121 -12.28 7.09 -0.24
CA ALA A 121 -12.55 5.94 0.61
C ALA A 121 -11.26 5.50 1.29
N GLU A 122 -11.36 5.11 2.56
CA GLU A 122 -10.24 4.59 3.35
C GLU A 122 -10.67 3.29 4.02
N ALA A 123 -9.74 2.35 4.16
CA ALA A 123 -10.00 1.08 4.81
C ALA A 123 -8.72 0.48 5.38
N VAL A 124 -8.83 -0.16 6.54
CA VAL A 124 -7.86 -1.17 6.99
C VAL A 124 -8.12 -2.43 6.18
N ARG A 125 -7.11 -2.90 5.47
CA ARG A 125 -7.19 -4.08 4.59
C ARG A 125 -6.69 -5.34 5.28
N GLU A 126 -5.65 -5.20 6.08
CA GLU A 126 -5.09 -6.30 6.87
C GLU A 126 -4.53 -5.78 8.19
N MET A 127 -4.43 -6.69 9.17
CA MET A 127 -3.92 -6.39 10.50
C MET A 127 -3.28 -7.64 11.13
N VAL A 128 -2.16 -7.45 11.84
CA VAL A 128 -1.55 -8.50 12.66
C VAL A 128 -1.20 -7.96 14.05
N SER A 129 -1.55 -8.71 15.09
CA SER A 129 -1.15 -8.41 16.47
C SER A 129 0.25 -8.95 16.73
N LEU A 130 1.12 -8.10 17.28
CA LEU A 130 2.52 -8.44 17.61
C LEU A 130 2.63 -8.87 19.07
N GLU A 131 2.03 -8.12 19.98
CA GLU A 131 2.01 -8.40 21.41
C GLU A 131 0.84 -7.70 22.09
N SER A 132 0.37 -8.22 23.22
CA SER A 132 -0.71 -7.61 24.01
C SER A 132 -0.44 -7.76 25.50
N GLY A 133 -0.92 -6.80 26.30
CA GLY A 133 -0.78 -6.85 27.76
C GLY A 133 0.65 -6.79 28.28
N VAL A 134 1.59 -6.20 27.53
CA VAL A 134 3.00 -6.10 27.92
C VAL A 134 3.29 -4.79 28.67
N GLN A 135 4.10 -4.89 29.73
CA GLN A 135 4.63 -3.71 30.42
C GLN A 135 5.89 -3.23 29.69
N LEU A 136 5.82 -2.02 29.13
CA LEU A 136 6.93 -1.37 28.46
C LEU A 136 7.69 -0.51 29.47
N THR A 137 9.01 -0.62 29.52
CA THR A 137 9.86 0.10 30.49
C THR A 137 10.97 0.87 29.78
N SER A 138 11.59 1.84 30.45
CA SER A 138 12.74 2.58 29.90
C SER A 138 14.07 1.83 30.02
N ALA A 139 14.08 0.61 30.58
CA ALA A 139 15.31 -0.11 30.86
C ALA A 139 16.03 -0.57 29.58
N GLU A 140 15.27 -1.01 28.58
CA GLU A 140 15.80 -1.54 27.32
C GLU A 140 14.87 -1.24 26.13
N PRO A 141 15.42 -1.17 24.91
CA PRO A 141 14.60 -1.05 23.71
C PRO A 141 13.88 -2.36 23.40
N TYR A 142 12.65 -2.24 22.87
CA TYR A 142 11.83 -3.36 22.42
C TYR A 142 11.93 -3.52 20.90
N VAL A 143 11.87 -4.76 20.43
CA VAL A 143 11.89 -5.10 19.00
C VAL A 143 10.89 -6.22 18.73
N TRP A 144 9.96 -5.98 17.82
CA TRP A 144 9.00 -6.96 17.33
C TRP A 144 9.19 -7.17 15.83
N ALA A 145 9.58 -8.37 15.44
CA ALA A 145 9.54 -8.76 14.03
C ALA A 145 8.09 -8.98 13.60
N PHE A 146 7.76 -8.62 12.36
CA PHE A 146 6.43 -8.85 11.80
C PHE A 146 6.51 -9.36 10.36
N SER A 147 5.44 -10.06 9.97
CA SER A 147 5.16 -10.44 8.58
C SER A 147 3.65 -10.25 8.37
N LEU A 148 3.28 -9.22 7.61
CA LEU A 148 1.90 -8.82 7.37
C LEU A 148 1.52 -9.19 5.93
N PRO A 149 0.50 -10.07 5.72
CA PRO A 149 0.08 -10.44 4.38
C PRO A 149 -0.54 -9.25 3.65
N VAL A 150 -0.30 -9.15 2.34
CA VAL A 150 -1.01 -8.26 1.43
C VAL A 150 -2.09 -9.08 0.73
N PRO A 151 -3.38 -8.69 0.76
CA PRO A 151 -4.43 -9.48 0.13
C PRO A 151 -4.16 -9.73 -1.37
N GLU A 152 -4.45 -10.94 -1.84
CA GLU A 152 -4.30 -11.30 -3.26
C GLU A 152 -5.18 -10.42 -4.17
N ARG A 153 -6.40 -10.13 -3.71
CA ARG A 153 -7.38 -9.31 -4.43
C ARG A 153 -7.31 -7.88 -3.94
N THR A 154 -6.28 -7.18 -4.36
CA THR A 154 -6.03 -5.80 -3.95
C THR A 154 -5.84 -4.85 -5.13
N LEU A 155 -5.95 -3.55 -4.87
CA LEU A 155 -5.72 -2.53 -5.88
C LEU A 155 -4.23 -2.18 -5.94
N PRO A 156 -3.66 -1.97 -7.13
CA PRO A 156 -2.31 -1.47 -7.26
C PRO A 156 -2.19 -0.03 -6.74
N SER A 157 -0.99 0.37 -6.33
CA SER A 157 -0.68 1.79 -6.12
C SER A 157 -0.79 2.53 -7.46
N VAL A 158 -1.57 3.62 -7.47
CA VAL A 158 -1.80 4.46 -8.64
C VAL A 158 -1.71 5.92 -8.25
N LYS A 159 -0.93 6.70 -8.99
CA LYS A 159 -0.86 8.15 -8.84
C LYS A 159 -1.17 8.81 -10.18
N GLY A 160 -2.45 9.06 -10.42
CA GLY A 160 -2.94 9.75 -11.61
C GLY A 160 -3.43 11.16 -11.31
N ARG A 161 -3.74 11.91 -12.37
CA ARG A 161 -4.30 13.28 -12.24
C ARG A 161 -5.70 13.30 -11.61
N HIS A 162 -6.50 12.28 -11.89
CA HIS A 162 -7.92 12.23 -11.51
C HIS A 162 -8.24 11.09 -10.55
N THR A 163 -7.30 10.18 -10.32
CA THR A 163 -7.50 8.98 -9.52
C THR A 163 -6.21 8.63 -8.80
N THR A 164 -6.31 8.34 -7.51
CA THR A 164 -5.20 7.86 -6.69
C THR A 164 -5.62 6.63 -5.90
N VAL A 165 -4.72 5.67 -5.81
CA VAL A 165 -4.78 4.56 -4.86
C VAL A 165 -3.44 4.53 -4.14
N SER A 166 -3.45 4.72 -2.82
CA SER A 166 -2.26 4.71 -1.99
C SER A 166 -2.38 3.70 -0.85
N TRP A 167 -1.22 3.26 -0.37
CA TRP A 167 -1.09 2.25 0.66
C TRP A 167 -0.15 2.74 1.75
N VAL A 168 -0.56 2.54 2.99
CA VAL A 168 0.21 2.94 4.17
C VAL A 168 0.28 1.74 5.12
N LEU A 169 1.50 1.37 5.49
CA LEU A 169 1.74 0.48 6.61
C LEU A 169 1.82 1.32 7.88
N ARG A 170 0.98 1.00 8.87
CA ARG A 170 0.93 1.68 10.16
C ARG A 170 1.30 0.69 11.27
N ALA A 171 2.27 1.05 12.10
CA ALA A 171 2.48 0.41 13.39
C ALA A 171 1.71 1.17 14.46
N VAL A 172 1.00 0.46 15.33
CA VAL A 172 0.20 1.03 16.42
C VAL A 172 0.63 0.41 17.75
N VAL A 173 0.95 1.28 18.72
CA VAL A 173 1.21 0.91 20.12
C VAL A 173 0.15 1.60 20.98
N ASP A 174 -0.89 0.85 21.34
CA ASP A 174 -1.96 1.31 22.22
C ASP A 174 -1.59 1.09 23.68
N THR A 175 -1.67 2.13 24.50
CA THR A 175 -1.19 2.14 25.89
C THR A 175 -2.25 2.67 26.84
N ASN A 176 -2.04 2.51 28.15
CA ASN A 176 -2.97 2.98 29.16
C ASN A 176 -2.84 4.48 29.45
N GLU A 177 -1.62 5.04 29.35
CA GLU A 177 -1.35 6.42 29.76
C GLU A 177 -1.53 7.43 28.62
N ALA A 178 -1.38 7.02 27.36
CA ALA A 178 -1.56 7.90 26.22
C ALA A 178 -3.06 8.09 25.87
N PRO A 179 -3.52 9.33 25.57
CA PRO A 179 -4.90 9.57 25.15
C PRO A 179 -5.20 9.02 23.75
N GLU A 180 -4.17 8.91 22.91
CA GLU A 180 -4.21 8.31 21.58
C GLU A 180 -3.07 7.29 21.45
N PRO A 181 -3.25 6.20 20.68
CA PRO A 181 -2.18 5.25 20.42
C PRO A 181 -0.97 5.92 19.76
N TYR A 182 0.23 5.50 20.13
CA TYR A 182 1.43 5.89 19.40
C TYR A 182 1.43 5.21 18.03
N GLN A 183 1.74 5.97 16.98
CA GLN A 183 1.68 5.45 15.62
C GLN A 183 2.84 5.95 14.76
N VAL A 184 3.44 5.04 14.00
CA VAL A 184 4.41 5.39 12.94
C VAL A 184 3.90 4.79 11.64
N GLU A 185 3.93 5.60 10.58
CA GLU A 185 3.32 5.29 9.29
C GLU A 185 4.33 5.39 8.17
N ARG A 186 4.27 4.44 7.23
CA ARG A 186 5.13 4.46 6.05
C ARG A 186 4.32 4.14 4.80
N GLU A 187 4.48 4.96 3.77
CA GLU A 187 3.93 4.66 2.45
C GLU A 187 4.61 3.42 1.86
N VAL A 188 3.81 2.55 1.25
CA VAL A 188 4.28 1.35 0.52
C VAL A 188 3.69 1.34 -0.88
N GLN A 189 4.38 0.69 -1.81
CA GLN A 189 3.90 0.43 -3.15
C GLN A 189 3.36 -0.99 -3.25
N VAL A 190 2.11 -1.13 -3.66
CA VAL A 190 1.50 -2.41 -4.00
C VAL A 190 1.46 -2.54 -5.53
N PHE A 191 1.96 -3.64 -6.07
CA PHE A 191 1.91 -3.95 -7.50
C PHE A 191 1.15 -5.25 -7.81
N THR A 192 0.70 -5.43 -9.06
CA THR A 192 -0.17 -6.55 -9.46
C THR A 192 0.39 -7.42 -10.58
N SER A 193 1.56 -7.09 -11.15
CA SER A 193 2.29 -8.00 -12.02
C SER A 193 2.87 -9.17 -11.22
N THR A 194 2.79 -10.38 -11.77
CA THR A 194 3.49 -11.58 -11.27
C THR A 194 4.88 -11.73 -11.83
#